data_AF-A0A7L5ZCA0-F1
#
_entry.id   AF-A0A7L5ZCA0-F1
#
_cell.length_a   1.000
_cell.length_b   1.000
_cell.length_c   1.000
_cell.angle_alpha   90.00
_cell.angle_beta   90.00
_cell.angle_gamma   90.00
#
_symmetry.space_group_name_H-M   'P 1'
#
loop_
_entity.id
_entity.type
_entity.pdbx_description
1 polymer ?
#
loop_
_entity_poly.entity_id
_entity_poly.type
_entity_poly.pdbx_seq_one_letter_code
_entity_poly.pdbx_strand_id
1 'polypeptide(L)'
;MLASAGLVLALGPTATVAQTLPPVTTADRTIGRADAPITVVEYASFACPHCADWHRFVYPLLKTRWIDTGKVRLVFRNLPTPPAEASFPAAGIARCAEPSRFFDAATALFHGQDRALATGQVQPWFDAAVAQSGRTEAQMDACLANEATLTAINRDITAANAMGVDPTPTLFVNGRQVTDRSLGAGNPVPQPAASGLTRTPCSSNVCV
;
A
#
# COMPACT_ATOMS: atom_id res chain seq x y z
N MET A 1 -25.69 -13.34 -60.58
CA MET A 1 -24.41 -12.95 -59.96
C MET A 1 -24.70 -11.79 -59.01
N LEU A 2 -24.88 -12.06 -57.71
CA LEU A 2 -25.12 -11.04 -56.69
C LEU A 2 -23.82 -10.91 -55.87
N ALA A 3 -23.15 -9.77 -55.97
CA ALA A 3 -21.94 -9.47 -55.22
C ALA A 3 -22.33 -8.89 -53.85
N SER A 4 -22.05 -9.64 -52.78
CA SER A 4 -22.22 -9.18 -51.41
C SER A 4 -21.05 -8.28 -51.01
N ALA A 5 -21.33 -7.01 -50.73
CA ALA A 5 -20.37 -6.08 -50.14
C ALA A 5 -20.17 -6.40 -48.66
N GLY A 6 -18.96 -6.80 -48.26
CA GLY A 6 -18.59 -7.05 -46.88
C GLY A 6 -18.24 -5.74 -46.16
N LEU A 7 -18.96 -5.44 -45.07
CA LEU A 7 -18.65 -4.35 -44.16
C LEU A 7 -17.51 -4.78 -43.22
N VAL A 8 -16.35 -4.13 -43.34
CA VAL A 8 -15.22 -4.34 -42.42
C VAL A 8 -15.33 -3.35 -41.27
N LEU A 9 -15.67 -3.85 -40.08
CA LEU A 9 -15.60 -3.08 -38.83
C LEU A 9 -14.14 -2.94 -38.40
N ALA A 10 -13.56 -1.76 -38.57
CA ALA A 10 -12.24 -1.45 -38.06
C ALA A 10 -12.31 -1.23 -36.54
N LEU A 11 -11.75 -2.17 -35.78
CA LEU A 11 -11.52 -2.03 -34.34
C LEU A 11 -10.38 -1.01 -34.13
N GLY A 12 -10.71 0.20 -33.67
CA GLY A 12 -9.72 1.18 -33.23
C GLY A 12 -9.01 0.71 -31.95
N PRO A 13 -7.75 1.14 -31.72
CA PRO A 13 -7.02 0.79 -30.51
C PRO A 13 -7.74 1.32 -29.27
N THR A 14 -8.06 0.43 -28.33
CA THR A 14 -8.56 0.80 -27.02
C THR A 14 -7.47 1.56 -26.26
N ALA A 15 -7.73 2.84 -25.96
CA ALA A 15 -6.84 3.62 -25.11
C ALA A 15 -6.79 2.96 -23.72
N THR A 16 -5.64 2.40 -23.36
CA THR A 16 -5.38 1.91 -22.01
C THR A 16 -5.35 3.11 -21.08
N VAL A 17 -6.38 3.27 -20.24
CA VAL A 17 -6.36 4.27 -19.16
C VAL A 17 -5.19 3.90 -18.26
N ALA A 18 -4.15 4.74 -18.23
CA ALA A 18 -3.05 4.57 -17.29
C ALA A 18 -3.62 4.64 -15.86
N GLN A 19 -3.66 3.50 -15.19
CA GLN A 19 -4.17 3.39 -13.82
C GLN A 19 -3.24 4.16 -12.90
N THR A 20 -3.72 5.31 -12.42
CA THR A 20 -2.92 6.25 -11.61
C THR A 20 -3.15 5.98 -10.13
N LEU A 21 -2.08 5.90 -9.34
CA LEU A 21 -2.15 5.75 -7.90
C LEU A 21 -3.02 6.85 -7.26
N PRO A 22 -4.09 6.51 -6.51
CA PRO A 22 -4.91 7.52 -5.87
C PRO A 22 -4.09 8.37 -4.90
N PRO A 23 -4.35 9.69 -4.85
CA PRO A 23 -3.57 10.62 -4.03
C PRO A 23 -3.61 10.22 -2.55
N VAL A 24 -2.54 10.56 -1.82
CA VAL A 24 -2.49 10.35 -0.38
C VAL A 24 -3.41 11.35 0.31
N THR A 25 -4.24 10.88 1.23
CA THR A 25 -5.26 11.67 1.93
C THR A 25 -5.04 11.59 3.45
N THR A 26 -5.78 12.41 4.20
CA THR A 26 -5.79 12.36 5.68
C THR A 26 -6.40 11.07 6.24
N ALA A 27 -7.15 10.32 5.42
CA ALA A 27 -7.71 9.02 5.78
C ALA A 27 -6.70 7.87 5.65
N ASP A 28 -5.55 8.10 4.99
CA ASP A 28 -4.45 7.15 4.93
C ASP A 28 -3.69 7.11 6.25
N ARG A 29 -3.08 5.95 6.54
CA ARG A 29 -2.22 5.78 7.71
C ARG A 29 -0.77 6.00 7.29
N THR A 30 -0.13 7.00 7.88
CA THR A 30 1.19 7.46 7.42
C THR A 30 2.17 7.68 8.56
N ILE A 31 3.45 7.46 8.29
CA ILE A 31 4.57 7.78 9.18
C ILE A 31 5.65 8.54 8.39
N GLY A 32 6.37 9.42 9.09
CA GLY A 32 7.31 10.36 8.49
C GLY A 32 6.67 11.74 8.23
N ARG A 33 7.49 12.67 7.75
CA ARG A 33 7.07 14.05 7.49
C ARG A 33 6.05 14.11 6.35
N ALA A 34 5.00 14.91 6.52
CA ALA A 34 3.97 15.08 5.49
C ALA A 34 4.52 15.64 4.16
N ASP A 35 5.58 16.45 4.26
CA ASP A 35 6.29 17.12 3.15
C ASP A 35 7.61 16.42 2.77
N ALA A 36 7.80 15.16 3.19
CA ALA A 36 8.98 14.39 2.79
C ALA A 36 9.06 14.30 1.25
N PRO A 37 10.26 14.46 0.64
CA PRO A 37 10.43 14.48 -0.80
C PRO A 37 10.13 13.14 -1.50
N ILE A 38 10.09 12.04 -0.73
CA ILE A 38 9.78 10.70 -1.23
C ILE A 38 8.55 10.18 -0.51
N THR A 39 7.52 9.80 -1.26
CA THR A 39 6.36 9.07 -0.73
C THR A 39 6.43 7.62 -1.17
N VAL A 40 6.38 6.72 -0.20
CA VAL A 40 6.24 5.27 -0.41
C VAL A 40 4.82 4.88 -0.04
N VAL A 41 4.07 4.29 -0.96
CA VAL A 41 2.76 3.68 -0.67
C VAL A 41 2.90 2.17 -0.72
N GLU A 42 2.51 1.52 0.36
CA GLU A 42 2.46 0.06 0.49
C GLU A 42 1.00 -0.39 0.50
N TYR A 43 0.65 -1.28 -0.42
CA TYR A 43 -0.53 -2.13 -0.30
C TYR A 43 -0.12 -3.46 0.32
N ALA A 44 -0.65 -3.76 1.51
CA ALA A 44 -0.25 -4.93 2.28
C ALA A 44 -1.43 -5.62 2.99
N SER A 45 -1.21 -6.88 3.33
CA SER A 45 -2.10 -7.67 4.18
C SER A 45 -1.39 -8.14 5.43
N PHE A 46 -2.07 -8.02 6.57
CA PHE A 46 -1.61 -8.61 7.82
C PHE A 46 -1.61 -10.14 7.85
N ALA A 47 -2.18 -10.82 6.85
CA ALA A 47 -2.06 -12.27 6.71
C ALA A 47 -1.03 -12.70 5.64
N CYS A 48 -0.39 -11.76 4.94
CA CYS A 48 0.58 -12.08 3.90
C CYS A 48 1.99 -12.27 4.50
N PRO A 49 2.64 -13.43 4.29
CA PRO A 49 3.98 -13.70 4.82
C PRO A 49 5.05 -12.77 4.25
N HIS A 50 4.96 -12.41 2.97
CA HIS A 50 5.89 -11.45 2.37
C HIS A 50 5.74 -10.03 2.92
N CYS A 51 4.54 -9.64 3.36
CA CYS A 51 4.34 -8.37 4.05
C CYS A 51 4.98 -8.43 5.45
N ALA A 52 4.82 -9.54 6.18
CA ALA A 52 5.47 -9.72 7.47
C ALA A 52 7.00 -9.70 7.36
N ASP A 53 7.57 -10.39 6.37
CA ASP A 53 9.01 -10.33 6.09
C ASP A 53 9.48 -8.91 5.76
N TRP A 54 8.72 -8.17 4.93
CA TRP A 54 9.06 -6.79 4.62
C TRP A 54 9.07 -5.91 5.87
N HIS A 55 8.05 -6.03 6.73
CA HIS A 55 7.97 -5.31 7.99
C HIS A 55 9.03 -5.75 9.02
N ARG A 56 9.49 -7.01 8.97
CA ARG A 56 10.55 -7.54 9.83
C ARG A 56 11.94 -7.10 9.42
N PHE A 57 12.22 -7.03 8.11
CA PHE A 57 13.59 -6.88 7.59
C PHE A 57 13.85 -5.55 6.85
N VAL A 58 12.88 -5.02 6.10
CA VAL A 58 13.05 -3.83 5.27
C VAL A 58 12.55 -2.57 5.99
N TYR A 59 11.35 -2.63 6.57
CA TYR A 59 10.73 -1.49 7.26
C TYR A 59 11.63 -0.87 8.33
N PRO A 60 12.32 -1.62 9.23
CA PRO A 60 13.16 -0.99 10.25
C PRO A 60 14.32 -0.20 9.65
N LEU A 61 14.92 -0.71 8.56
CA LEU A 61 16.00 -0.04 7.85
C LEU A 61 15.48 1.21 7.11
N LEU A 62 14.32 1.10 6.45
CA LEU A 62 13.66 2.24 5.82
C LEU A 62 13.34 3.32 6.85
N LYS A 63 12.80 2.91 7.99
CA LYS A 63 12.40 3.80 9.07
C LYS A 63 13.59 4.60 9.60
N THR A 64 14.62 3.92 10.08
CA THR A 64 15.78 4.58 10.70
C THR A 64 16.56 5.44 9.71
N ARG A 65 16.75 4.98 8.46
CA ARG A 65 17.60 5.69 7.49
C ARG A 65 16.88 6.83 6.77
N TRP A 66 15.58 6.71 6.55
CA TRP A 66 14.84 7.59 5.64
C TRP A 66 13.60 8.23 6.23
N ILE A 67 12.80 7.50 7.01
CA ILE A 67 11.57 8.07 7.60
C ILE A 67 11.92 9.01 8.75
N ASP A 68 12.75 8.53 9.68
CA ASP A 68 13.15 9.28 10.88
C ASP A 68 14.06 10.46 10.54
N THR A 69 14.73 10.42 9.37
CA THR A 69 15.52 11.54 8.83
C THR A 69 14.71 12.51 7.97
N GLY A 70 13.39 12.30 7.86
CA GLY A 70 12.47 13.20 7.16
C GLY A 70 12.51 13.10 5.63
N LYS A 71 13.19 12.09 5.07
CA LYS A 71 13.34 11.91 3.62
C LYS A 71 12.20 11.11 2.99
N VAL A 72 11.60 10.20 3.76
CA VAL A 72 10.50 9.34 3.29
C VAL A 72 9.25 9.54 4.15
N ARG A 73 8.11 9.62 3.49
CA ARG A 73 6.78 9.39 4.05
C ARG A 73 6.32 8.00 3.62
N LEU A 74 6.06 7.12 4.57
CA LEU A 74 5.44 5.83 4.30
C LEU A 74 3.92 5.93 4.49
N VAL A 75 3.18 5.33 3.58
CA VAL A 75 1.72 5.27 3.56
C VAL A 75 1.31 3.81 3.47
N PHE A 76 0.48 3.35 4.41
CA PHE A 76 -0.04 2.00 4.43
C PHE A 76 -1.49 1.97 3.92
N ARG A 77 -1.78 1.09 2.98
CA ARG A 77 -3.13 0.82 2.44
C ARG A 77 -3.45 -0.67 2.56
N ASN A 78 -4.67 -0.95 3.01
CA ASN A 78 -5.09 -2.30 3.30
C ASN A 78 -5.45 -3.04 2.01
N LEU A 79 -4.88 -4.23 1.84
CA LEU A 79 -5.32 -5.18 0.83
C LEU A 79 -5.39 -6.57 1.48
N PRO A 80 -6.42 -6.86 2.31
CA PRO A 80 -6.55 -8.15 2.99
C PRO A 80 -6.51 -9.32 2.00
N THR A 81 -5.61 -10.28 2.24
CA THR A 81 -5.49 -11.52 1.47
C THR A 81 -5.99 -12.71 2.28
N PRO A 82 -6.25 -13.88 1.66
CA PRO A 82 -6.62 -15.08 2.40
C PRO A 82 -5.62 -15.44 3.52
N PRO A 83 -6.08 -16.01 4.65
CA PRO A 83 -7.49 -16.22 5.02
C PRO A 83 -8.20 -14.91 5.40
N ALA A 84 -9.41 -14.72 4.88
CA ALA A 84 -10.17 -13.46 5.02
C ALA A 84 -10.63 -13.24 6.48
N GLU A 85 -11.00 -14.32 7.15
CA GLU A 85 -11.40 -14.38 8.55
C GLU A 85 -10.29 -13.93 9.52
N ALA A 86 -9.04 -13.90 9.07
CA ALA A 86 -7.91 -13.40 9.84
C ALA A 86 -7.46 -12.00 9.38
N SER A 87 -7.36 -11.78 8.07
CA SER A 87 -6.79 -10.54 7.51
C SER A 87 -7.71 -9.34 7.64
N PHE A 88 -9.03 -9.52 7.51
CA PHE A 88 -9.99 -8.42 7.66
C PHE A 88 -10.06 -7.92 9.12
N PRO A 89 -10.21 -8.78 10.14
CA PRO A 89 -10.16 -8.33 11.53
C PRO A 89 -8.83 -7.66 11.89
N ALA A 90 -7.69 -8.21 11.46
CA ALA A 90 -6.38 -7.60 11.66
C ALA A 90 -6.30 -6.19 11.05
N ALA A 91 -6.81 -6.01 9.83
CA ALA A 91 -6.89 -4.69 9.19
C ALA A 91 -7.78 -3.72 9.97
N GLY A 92 -8.92 -4.20 10.47
CA GLY A 92 -9.81 -3.43 11.35
C GLY A 92 -9.09 -2.94 12.62
N ILE A 93 -8.45 -3.86 13.34
CA ILE A 93 -7.71 -3.57 14.58
C ILE A 93 -6.60 -2.54 14.33
N ALA A 94 -5.78 -2.73 13.29
CA ALA A 94 -4.73 -1.78 12.94
C ALA A 94 -5.31 -0.40 12.63
N ARG A 95 -6.34 -0.33 11.79
CA ARG A 95 -6.98 0.94 11.43
C ARG A 95 -7.62 1.63 12.63
N CYS A 96 -8.11 0.87 13.59
CA CYS A 96 -8.70 1.37 14.81
C CYS A 96 -7.70 1.85 15.84
N ALA A 97 -6.40 1.54 15.73
CA ALA A 97 -5.39 2.23 16.52
C ALA A 97 -5.47 3.76 16.33
N GLU A 98 -4.99 4.51 17.33
CA GLU A 98 -4.76 5.95 17.15
C GLU A 98 -3.90 6.18 15.90
N PRO A 99 -4.14 7.26 15.12
CA PRO A 99 -3.40 7.48 13.88
C PRO A 99 -1.86 7.47 14.07
N SER A 100 -1.38 7.98 15.21
CA SER A 100 0.04 7.99 15.61
C SER A 100 0.58 6.62 16.03
N ARG A 101 -0.30 5.71 16.45
CA ARG A 101 0.01 4.35 16.93
C ARG A 101 -0.23 3.26 15.89
N PHE A 102 -0.75 3.62 14.72
CA PHE A 102 -1.03 2.66 13.65
C PHE A 102 0.16 1.76 13.32
N PHE A 103 1.36 2.34 13.15
CA PHE A 103 2.54 1.55 12.78
C PHE A 103 3.07 0.69 13.94
N ASP A 104 2.81 1.06 15.20
CA ASP A 104 3.13 0.23 16.36
C ASP A 104 2.20 -1.01 16.39
N ALA A 105 0.89 -0.81 16.20
CA ALA A 105 -0.09 -1.89 16.11
C ALA A 105 0.13 -2.78 14.87
N ALA A 106 0.44 -2.18 13.72
CA ALA A 106 0.77 -2.91 12.49
C ALA A 106 2.03 -3.78 12.69
N THR A 107 3.06 -3.24 13.34
CA THR A 107 4.28 -3.99 13.69
C THR A 107 3.92 -5.20 14.56
N ALA A 108 3.12 -5.03 15.62
CA ALA A 108 2.67 -6.13 16.47
C ALA A 108 1.92 -7.22 15.66
N LEU A 109 1.05 -6.81 14.73
CA LEU A 109 0.37 -7.75 13.84
C LEU A 109 1.36 -8.50 12.93
N PHE A 110 2.29 -7.83 12.26
CA PHE A 110 3.25 -8.53 11.42
C PHE A 110 4.17 -9.48 12.20
N HIS A 111 4.57 -9.13 13.43
CA HIS A 111 5.39 -10.00 14.27
C HIS A 111 4.64 -11.24 14.76
N GLY A 112 3.34 -11.13 15.08
CA GLY A 112 2.53 -12.24 15.58
C GLY A 112 1.94 -13.16 14.50
N GLN A 113 1.97 -12.73 13.23
CA GLN A 113 1.31 -13.39 12.10
C GLN A 113 1.64 -14.88 11.99
N ASP A 114 2.94 -15.24 11.94
CA ASP A 114 3.39 -16.61 11.68
C ASP A 114 2.77 -17.61 12.68
N ARG A 115 2.81 -17.27 13.97
CA ARG A 115 2.23 -18.10 15.04
C ARG A 115 0.71 -18.17 14.94
N ALA A 116 0.06 -17.03 14.70
CA ALA A 116 -1.39 -16.96 14.64
C ALA A 116 -1.96 -17.84 13.53
N LEU A 117 -1.39 -17.72 12.32
CA LEU A 117 -1.86 -18.47 11.15
C LEU A 117 -1.47 -19.95 11.21
N ALA A 118 -0.33 -20.30 11.79
CA ALA A 118 0.07 -21.70 11.97
C ALA A 118 -0.80 -22.46 12.99
N THR A 119 -1.29 -21.77 14.02
CA THR A 119 -2.04 -22.39 15.14
C THR A 119 -3.55 -22.17 15.07
N GLY A 120 -4.02 -21.25 14.23
CA GLY A 120 -5.40 -20.75 14.22
C GLY A 120 -5.75 -19.89 15.44
N GLN A 121 -4.82 -19.61 16.35
CA GLN A 121 -5.06 -18.84 17.56
C GLN A 121 -4.87 -17.34 17.28
N VAL A 122 -5.91 -16.70 16.75
CA VAL A 122 -5.87 -15.28 16.37
C VAL A 122 -6.07 -14.32 17.54
N GLN A 123 -6.68 -14.74 18.65
CA GLN A 123 -6.96 -13.82 19.77
C GLN A 123 -5.68 -13.22 20.39
N PRO A 124 -4.66 -14.01 20.78
CA PRO A 124 -3.43 -13.43 21.34
C PRO A 124 -2.69 -12.51 20.35
N TRP A 125 -2.87 -12.76 19.06
CA TRP A 125 -2.31 -11.94 17.99
C TRP A 125 -2.98 -10.58 17.90
N PHE A 126 -4.32 -10.55 18.00
CA PHE A 126 -5.10 -9.33 18.04
C PHE A 126 -4.87 -8.54 19.32
N ASP A 127 -4.82 -9.21 20.48
CA ASP A 127 -4.58 -8.58 21.78
C ASP A 127 -3.24 -7.82 21.80
N ALA A 128 -2.20 -8.39 21.20
CA ALA A 128 -0.89 -7.75 21.09
C ALA A 128 -0.96 -6.42 20.30
N ALA A 129 -1.77 -6.37 19.24
CA ALA A 129 -1.96 -5.16 18.44
C ALA A 129 -2.84 -4.11 19.15
N VAL A 130 -3.90 -4.57 19.84
CA VAL A 130 -4.75 -3.70 20.68
C VAL A 130 -3.93 -3.06 21.79
N ALA A 131 -3.01 -3.79 22.41
CA ALA A 131 -2.12 -3.25 23.43
C ALA A 131 -1.20 -2.12 22.92
N GLN A 132 -0.86 -2.11 21.64
CA GLN A 132 -0.07 -1.04 21.01
C GLN A 132 -0.93 0.11 20.45
N SER A 133 -2.25 -0.04 20.46
CA SER A 133 -3.16 0.83 19.70
C SER A 133 -3.30 2.26 20.24
N GLY A 134 -2.89 2.50 21.49
CA GLY A 134 -3.17 3.76 22.20
C GLY A 134 -4.63 3.94 22.59
N ARG A 135 -5.47 2.91 22.47
CA ARG A 135 -6.89 2.95 22.82
C ARG A 135 -7.22 2.02 23.98
N THR A 136 -8.28 2.39 24.70
CA THR A 136 -8.98 1.48 25.61
C THR A 136 -9.80 0.45 24.81
N GLU A 137 -10.16 -0.66 25.46
CA GLU A 137 -11.01 -1.70 24.88
C GLU A 137 -12.34 -1.13 24.36
N ALA A 138 -13.05 -0.34 25.17
CA ALA A 138 -14.31 0.29 24.76
C ALA A 138 -14.17 1.21 23.53
N GLN A 139 -13.04 1.91 23.39
CA GLN A 139 -12.77 2.73 22.19
C GLN A 139 -12.44 1.87 20.97
N MET A 140 -11.76 0.73 21.17
CA MET A 140 -11.49 -0.24 20.11
C MET A 140 -12.79 -0.84 19.59
N ASP A 141 -13.65 -1.32 20.48
CA ASP A 141 -14.95 -1.90 20.15
C ASP A 141 -15.85 -0.91 19.39
N ALA A 142 -15.94 0.32 19.91
CA ALA A 142 -16.70 1.38 19.24
C ALA A 142 -16.16 1.70 17.83
N CYS A 143 -14.85 1.62 17.63
CA CYS A 143 -14.24 1.82 16.32
C CYS A 143 -14.49 0.65 15.36
N LEU A 144 -14.37 -0.59 15.85
CA LEU A 144 -14.60 -1.79 15.05
C LEU A 144 -16.08 -1.92 14.63
N ALA A 145 -17.00 -1.45 15.47
CA ALA A 145 -18.42 -1.37 15.15
C ALA A 145 -18.78 -0.21 14.19
N ASN A 146 -17.86 0.72 13.93
CA ASN A 146 -18.12 1.88 13.08
C ASN A 146 -17.96 1.53 11.60
N GLU A 147 -19.00 1.78 10.80
CA GLU A 147 -19.00 1.53 9.36
C GLU A 147 -17.84 2.23 8.63
N ALA A 148 -17.42 3.42 9.10
CA ALA A 148 -16.31 4.17 8.51
C ALA A 148 -14.99 3.39 8.51
N THR A 149 -14.79 2.46 9.47
CA THR A 149 -13.62 1.57 9.51
C THR A 149 -13.63 0.64 8.29
N LEU A 150 -14.77 -0.01 8.03
CA LEU A 150 -14.96 -0.90 6.88
C LEU A 150 -14.93 -0.13 5.55
N THR A 151 -15.58 1.03 5.48
CA THR A 151 -15.56 1.90 4.28
C THR A 151 -14.12 2.23 3.88
N ALA A 152 -13.25 2.52 4.85
CA ALA A 152 -11.88 2.88 4.53
C ALA A 152 -11.00 1.69 4.13
N ILE A 153 -11.25 0.48 4.65
CA ILE A 153 -10.62 -0.76 4.13
C ILE A 153 -11.09 -1.01 2.69
N ASN A 154 -12.39 -0.92 2.44
CA ASN A 154 -12.97 -1.15 1.11
C ASN A 154 -12.51 -0.12 0.08
N ARG A 155 -12.28 1.13 0.50
CA ARG A 155 -11.66 2.16 -0.34
C ARG A 155 -10.28 1.73 -0.81
N ASP A 156 -9.45 1.21 0.10
CA ASP A 156 -8.10 0.75 -0.23
C ASP A 156 -8.15 -0.43 -1.20
N ILE A 157 -9.02 -1.41 -0.93
CA ILE A 157 -9.25 -2.59 -1.80
C ILE A 157 -9.72 -2.16 -3.19
N THR A 158 -10.72 -1.28 -3.27
CA THR A 158 -11.27 -0.80 -4.55
C THR A 158 -10.20 -0.09 -5.37
N ALA A 159 -9.38 0.75 -4.72
CA ALA A 159 -8.24 1.40 -5.36
C ALA A 159 -7.22 0.38 -5.88
N ALA A 160 -6.86 -0.63 -5.07
CA ALA A 160 -5.93 -1.68 -5.44
C ALA A 160 -6.42 -2.46 -6.67
N ASN A 161 -7.68 -2.90 -6.66
CA ASN A 161 -8.31 -3.64 -7.77
C ASN A 161 -8.37 -2.81 -9.04
N ALA A 162 -8.74 -1.53 -8.93
CA ALA A 162 -8.79 -0.61 -10.06
C ALA A 162 -7.42 -0.37 -10.71
N MET A 163 -6.32 -0.71 -10.01
CA MET A 163 -4.95 -0.65 -10.51
C MET A 163 -4.34 -2.04 -10.81
N GLY A 164 -5.11 -3.12 -10.68
CA GLY A 164 -4.61 -4.48 -10.87
C GLY A 164 -3.49 -4.85 -9.89
N VAL A 165 -3.51 -4.34 -8.66
CA VAL A 165 -2.51 -4.68 -7.64
C VAL A 165 -2.68 -6.13 -7.19
N ASP A 166 -1.82 -7.00 -7.70
CA ASP A 166 -1.64 -8.39 -7.29
C ASP A 166 -0.19 -8.80 -7.64
N PRO A 167 0.70 -9.18 -6.69
CA PRO A 167 0.48 -9.60 -5.29
C PRO A 167 0.86 -8.57 -4.20
N THR A 168 0.70 -8.92 -2.90
CA THR A 168 1.20 -8.14 -1.75
C THR A 168 2.58 -8.60 -1.23
N PRO A 169 3.43 -7.72 -0.65
CA PRO A 169 3.25 -6.28 -0.69
C PRO A 169 3.50 -5.74 -2.10
N THR A 170 2.71 -4.75 -2.49
CA THR A 170 2.99 -3.93 -3.68
C THR A 170 3.37 -2.54 -3.21
N LEU A 171 4.52 -2.07 -3.69
CA LEU A 171 5.09 -0.79 -3.31
C LEU A 171 5.05 0.18 -4.48
N PHE A 172 4.72 1.42 -4.18
CA PHE A 172 4.83 2.56 -5.10
C PHE A 172 5.79 3.58 -4.50
N VAL A 173 6.72 4.09 -5.29
CA VAL A 173 7.59 5.22 -4.94
C VAL A 173 7.25 6.39 -5.83
N ASN A 174 6.82 7.51 -5.23
CA ASN A 174 6.41 8.73 -5.93
C ASN A 174 5.38 8.44 -7.06
N GLY A 175 4.38 7.61 -6.75
CA GLY A 175 3.30 7.26 -7.67
C GLY A 175 3.61 6.14 -8.66
N ARG A 176 4.82 5.59 -8.67
CA ARG A 176 5.23 4.54 -9.60
C ARG A 176 5.50 3.23 -8.88
N GLN A 177 4.88 2.16 -9.38
CA GLN A 177 5.10 0.83 -8.83
C GLN A 177 6.57 0.42 -8.99
N VAL A 178 7.13 -0.19 -7.95
CA VAL A 178 8.49 -0.73 -7.96
C VAL A 178 8.44 -2.24 -7.79
N THR A 179 9.31 -2.95 -8.51
CA THR A 179 9.44 -4.41 -8.43
C THR A 179 10.42 -4.83 -7.34
N ASP A 180 11.41 -4.00 -7.03
CA ASP A 180 12.32 -4.21 -5.91
C ASP A 180 11.65 -3.81 -4.59
N ARG A 181 11.22 -4.83 -3.85
CA ARG A 181 10.61 -4.66 -2.52
C ARG A 181 11.62 -4.29 -1.44
N SER A 182 12.92 -4.47 -1.66
CA SER A 182 13.93 -4.05 -0.69
C SER A 182 14.07 -2.53 -0.62
N LEU A 183 13.54 -1.80 -1.61
CA LEU A 183 13.74 -0.36 -1.79
C LEU A 183 15.23 0.00 -1.69
N GLY A 184 16.08 -0.88 -2.23
CA GLY A 184 17.52 -0.78 -2.09
C GLY A 184 18.01 -0.80 -0.65
N ALA A 185 17.52 -1.68 0.23
CA ALA A 185 17.96 -1.79 1.62
C ALA A 185 19.50 -1.92 1.75
N GLY A 186 20.17 -0.76 1.88
CA GLY A 186 21.63 -0.60 1.76
C GLY A 186 22.07 0.69 1.04
N ASN A 187 21.24 1.18 0.12
CA ASN A 187 21.45 2.24 -0.86
C ASN A 187 20.30 3.28 -0.85
N PRO A 188 20.37 4.36 -1.65
CA PRO A 188 19.24 5.29 -1.83
C PRO A 188 17.97 4.59 -2.28
N VAL A 189 16.82 4.96 -1.70
CA VAL A 189 15.50 4.47 -2.14
C VAL A 189 15.39 4.66 -3.65
N PRO A 190 15.20 3.59 -4.43
CA PRO A 190 15.12 3.67 -5.88
C PRO A 190 14.08 4.70 -6.29
N GLN A 191 14.54 5.78 -6.90
CA GLN A 191 13.65 6.64 -7.66
C GLN A 191 13.28 5.86 -8.92
N PRO A 192 12.00 5.83 -9.33
CA PRO A 192 11.67 5.31 -10.64
C PRO A 192 12.55 6.01 -11.68
N ALA A 193 13.16 5.23 -12.59
CA ALA A 193 13.87 5.81 -13.72
C ALA A 193 12.92 6.84 -14.37
N ALA A 194 13.38 8.08 -14.49
CA ALA A 194 12.63 9.10 -15.21
C ALA A 194 12.24 8.46 -16.54
N SER A 195 10.95 8.21 -16.76
CA SER A 195 10.46 7.77 -18.08
C SER A 195 11.08 8.75 -19.05
N GLY A 196 11.81 8.23 -20.04
CA GLY A 196 12.63 8.98 -20.96
C GLY A 196 11.84 10.03 -21.75
N LEU A 197 11.47 11.12 -21.07
CA LEU A 197 11.57 12.44 -21.63
C LEU A 197 13.08 12.68 -21.73
N THR A 198 13.69 12.06 -22.74
CA THR A 198 14.79 12.71 -23.41
C THR A 198 14.28 14.12 -23.66
N ARG A 199 14.75 15.07 -22.85
CA ARG A 199 14.84 16.45 -23.30
C ARG A 199 15.62 16.35 -24.58
N THR A 200 14.94 16.32 -25.72
CA THR A 200 15.56 16.61 -27.00
C THR A 200 16.30 17.92 -26.74
N PRO A 201 17.63 17.95 -26.83
CA PRO A 201 18.32 19.22 -26.70
C PRO A 201 17.77 20.07 -27.85
N CYS A 202 17.14 21.21 -27.52
CA CYS A 202 16.82 22.21 -28.52
C CYS A 202 18.15 22.69 -29.11
N SER A 203 18.60 22.02 -30.17
CA SER A 203 19.61 22.53 -31.06
C SER A 203 18.88 23.37 -32.09
N SER A 204 18.96 24.69 -31.88
CA SER A 204 18.62 25.73 -32.86
C SER A 204 17.13 25.98 -33.11
N ASN A 205 16.61 26.99 -32.40
CA ASN A 205 15.71 28.05 -32.87
C ASN A 205 14.54 27.76 -33.85
N VAL A 206 13.94 26.57 -33.87
CA VAL A 206 12.62 26.40 -34.50
C VAL A 206 11.83 25.32 -33.75
N CYS A 207 10.73 25.72 -33.11
CA CYS A 207 9.64 24.82 -32.74
C CYS A 207 8.49 25.08 -33.73
N VAL A 208 8.11 24.06 -34.50
CA VAL A 208 6.82 23.96 -35.20
C VAL A 208 6.10 22.74 -34.66
#